data_AF-A0A090R3C4-F1
#
_entry.id   AF-A0A090R3C4-F1
#
_cell.length_a   1.000
_cell.length_b   1.000
_cell.length_c   1.000
_cell.angle_alpha   90.00
_cell.angle_beta   90.00
_cell.angle_gamma   90.00
#
_symmetry.space_group_name_H-M   'P 1'
#
loop_
_entity.id
_entity.type
_entity.pdbx_description
1 polymer ?
#
loop_
_entity_poly.entity_id
_entity_poly.type
_entity_poly.pdbx_seq_one_letter_code
_entity_poly.pdbx_strand_id
1 'polypeptide(L)'
;MTLNVTPYPQRKGEYHLSYNHGSSKTLLDTIDGLKGDIGITTLSAGPDWLTDSARDWLAWAGDPAQAIASTDLKLTEESDSVTFYVKARETNPLYSQTVTFLPQRLYEASATLPPITGNGPYNQPEPSKAEQDETEAHREMLTERYAVTPFADITIDRSHPSAAMISLPMGWSSVCQAEVINDVEINHNGLIWQGHSKGPFPTDAFQLMTEDGIKQHFYDLTVETRLTCEGSPQWQTIPNVTNQTHPWLMDLSQLASITEDQPISALFKAYRFSGHDGELLWALDRKGESIQHFDHPLSTILYDGKYLKFSGNIIEVSQLQATGEPQEKTWVTTFPPLPKG
;
A
#
# COMPACT_ATOMS: atom_id res chain seq x y z
N MET A 1 46.72 -6.13 -9.26
CA MET A 1 46.45 -4.95 -10.08
C MET A 1 47.73 -4.46 -10.71
N THR A 2 47.72 -4.42 -12.03
CA THR A 2 48.70 -3.77 -12.89
C THR A 2 47.93 -2.76 -13.73
N LEU A 3 48.44 -1.54 -13.87
CA LEU A 3 47.92 -0.52 -14.77
C LEU A 3 49.01 -0.24 -15.81
N ASN A 4 48.69 -0.46 -17.08
CA ASN A 4 49.57 -0.19 -18.21
C ASN A 4 49.03 1.00 -18.97
N VAL A 5 49.91 1.96 -19.27
CA VAL A 5 49.59 3.16 -20.06
C VAL A 5 50.41 3.10 -21.35
N THR A 6 49.74 2.98 -22.49
CA THR A 6 50.39 2.82 -23.80
C THR A 6 50.01 3.98 -24.71
N PRO A 7 50.94 4.83 -25.17
CA PRO A 7 50.63 5.90 -26.12
C PRO A 7 50.26 5.32 -27.50
N TYR A 8 49.32 5.94 -28.19
CA TYR A 8 49.00 5.57 -29.57
C TYR A 8 50.06 6.12 -30.54
N PRO A 9 50.75 5.27 -31.34
CA PRO A 9 51.90 5.71 -32.14
C PRO A 9 51.63 6.82 -33.16
N GLN A 10 50.39 6.92 -33.65
CA GLN A 10 49.99 7.87 -34.69
C GLN A 10 48.99 8.92 -34.21
N ARG A 11 48.63 8.93 -32.92
CA ARG A 11 47.60 9.82 -32.34
C ARG A 11 48.20 10.56 -31.16
N LYS A 12 48.68 11.78 -31.41
CA LYS A 12 49.36 12.61 -30.39
C LYS A 12 48.38 12.95 -29.26
N GLY A 13 48.80 12.70 -28.02
CA GLY A 13 47.99 12.96 -26.83
C GLY A 13 46.97 11.87 -26.52
N GLU A 14 46.89 10.79 -27.30
CA GLU A 14 45.99 9.67 -27.02
C GLU A 14 46.75 8.49 -26.41
N TYR A 15 46.17 7.90 -25.37
CA TYR A 15 46.75 6.80 -24.60
C TYR A 15 45.72 5.70 -24.38
N HIS A 16 46.16 4.46 -24.45
CA HIS A 16 45.39 3.29 -24.05
C HIS A 16 45.77 2.90 -22.62
N LEU A 17 44.79 2.90 -21.72
CA LEU A 17 44.92 2.33 -20.39
C LEU A 17 44.41 0.90 -20.41
N SER A 18 45.21 -0.03 -19.90
CA SER A 18 44.79 -1.41 -19.66
C SER A 18 45.11 -1.79 -18.23
N TYR A 19 44.13 -2.31 -17.51
CA TYR A 19 44.30 -2.69 -16.12
C TYR A 19 43.53 -3.94 -15.73
N ASN A 20 44.06 -4.65 -14.74
CA ASN A 20 43.35 -5.76 -14.08
C ASN A 20 42.98 -5.39 -12.64
N HIS A 21 41.74 -5.67 -12.24
CA HIS A 21 41.32 -5.47 -10.86
C HIS A 21 42.09 -6.44 -9.94
N GLY A 22 42.21 -7.71 -10.34
CA GLY A 22 42.73 -8.77 -9.47
C GLY A 22 41.75 -9.05 -8.31
N SER A 23 42.13 -9.91 -7.37
CA SER A 23 41.18 -10.45 -6.38
C SER A 23 40.81 -9.52 -5.22
N SER A 24 41.57 -8.44 -4.99
CA SER A 24 41.41 -7.59 -3.81
C SER A 24 41.62 -6.10 -4.07
N LYS A 25 41.79 -5.68 -5.33
CA LYS A 25 41.98 -4.28 -5.69
C LYS A 25 41.07 -3.93 -6.87
N THR A 26 40.62 -2.69 -6.94
CA THR A 26 39.75 -2.23 -8.01
C THR A 26 40.15 -0.80 -8.34
N LEU A 27 40.57 -0.55 -9.58
CA LEU A 27 40.75 0.83 -10.04
C LEU A 27 39.37 1.51 -10.09
N LEU A 28 39.29 2.73 -9.59
CA LEU A 28 38.09 3.56 -9.70
C LEU A 28 38.14 4.36 -11.00
N ASP A 29 36.97 4.64 -11.57
CA ASP A 29 36.84 5.43 -12.80
C ASP A 29 37.21 6.92 -12.61
N THR A 30 37.42 7.36 -11.37
CA THR A 30 37.85 8.71 -11.04
C THR A 30 39.34 8.89 -11.30
N ILE A 31 39.70 9.89 -12.12
CA ILE A 31 41.07 10.28 -12.44
C ILE A 31 41.22 11.79 -12.19
N ASP A 32 42.14 12.19 -11.32
CA ASP A 32 42.40 13.60 -11.02
C ASP A 32 43.61 14.14 -11.79
N GLY A 33 43.59 15.44 -12.09
CA GLY A 33 44.69 16.15 -12.78
C GLY A 33 44.72 15.96 -14.29
N LEU A 34 43.80 15.16 -14.85
CA LEU A 34 43.67 14.95 -16.29
C LEU A 34 43.13 16.23 -16.98
N LYS A 35 43.89 16.79 -17.91
CA LYS A 35 43.42 17.84 -18.84
C LYS A 35 43.07 17.21 -20.19
N GLY A 36 41.89 16.60 -20.26
CA GLY A 36 41.48 15.82 -21.43
C GLY A 36 40.18 15.04 -21.24
N ASP A 37 39.89 14.21 -22.24
CA ASP A 37 38.71 13.36 -22.31
C ASP A 37 39.05 11.92 -21.92
N ILE A 38 38.09 11.25 -21.27
CA ILE A 38 38.13 9.82 -20.94
C ILE A 38 37.09 9.12 -21.83
N GLY A 39 37.51 8.07 -22.53
CA GLY A 39 36.65 7.21 -23.32
C GLY A 39 35.85 6.24 -22.47
N ILE A 40 34.98 5.46 -23.12
CA ILE A 40 34.20 4.42 -22.44
C ILE A 40 35.16 3.31 -21.98
N THR A 41 35.09 2.96 -20.69
CA THR A 41 35.77 1.77 -20.17
C THR A 41 35.09 0.51 -20.69
N THR A 42 35.85 -0.34 -21.37
CA THR A 42 35.42 -1.67 -21.80
C THR A 42 35.96 -2.73 -20.85
N LEU A 43 35.20 -3.80 -20.63
CA LEU A 43 35.63 -4.97 -19.87
C LEU A 43 35.73 -6.16 -20.83
N SER A 44 36.88 -6.82 -20.87
CA SER A 44 37.08 -8.02 -21.66
C SER A 44 37.75 -9.11 -20.84
N ALA A 45 37.37 -10.37 -21.07
CA ALA A 45 37.98 -11.52 -20.43
C ALA A 45 38.14 -12.66 -21.42
N GLY A 46 39.13 -13.52 -21.18
CA GLY A 46 39.38 -14.70 -22.00
C GLY A 46 40.35 -14.45 -23.16
N PRO A 47 40.62 -15.49 -23.96
CA PRO A 47 41.70 -15.50 -24.94
C PRO A 47 41.40 -14.68 -26.21
N ASP A 48 42.46 -14.23 -26.89
CA ASP A 48 42.39 -13.34 -28.06
C ASP A 48 41.67 -13.95 -29.28
N TRP A 49 41.49 -15.28 -29.32
CA TRP A 49 40.76 -15.97 -30.39
C TRP A 49 39.23 -15.84 -30.29
N LEU A 50 38.70 -15.37 -29.16
CA LEU A 50 37.27 -15.03 -29.03
C LEU A 50 36.95 -13.74 -29.83
N THR A 51 35.67 -13.53 -30.14
CA THR A 51 35.21 -12.23 -30.64
C THR A 51 35.13 -11.23 -29.49
N ASP A 52 35.20 -9.92 -29.79
CA ASP A 52 35.10 -8.86 -28.78
C ASP A 52 33.83 -9.02 -27.94
N SER A 53 32.67 -9.19 -28.58
CA SER A 53 31.41 -9.37 -27.87
C SER A 53 31.38 -10.63 -26.98
N ALA A 54 32.05 -11.71 -27.36
CA ALA A 54 32.12 -12.92 -26.53
C ALA A 54 33.03 -12.73 -25.32
N ARG A 55 34.12 -11.97 -25.47
CA ARG A 55 34.98 -11.58 -24.34
C ARG A 55 34.29 -10.61 -23.39
N ASP A 56 33.47 -9.71 -23.90
CA ASP A 56 32.67 -8.79 -23.09
C ASP A 56 31.65 -9.59 -22.25
N TRP A 57 30.90 -10.50 -22.88
CA TRP A 57 29.98 -11.38 -22.16
C TRP A 57 30.68 -12.25 -21.12
N LEU A 58 31.85 -12.78 -21.43
CA LEU A 58 32.64 -13.57 -20.49
C LEU A 58 33.13 -12.73 -19.31
N ALA A 59 33.48 -11.46 -19.54
CA ALA A 59 33.86 -10.53 -18.48
C ALA A 59 32.70 -10.20 -17.54
N TRP A 60 31.48 -10.07 -18.09
CA TRP A 60 30.26 -9.82 -17.30
C TRP A 60 29.79 -11.03 -16.50
N ALA A 61 29.88 -12.23 -17.07
CA ALA A 61 29.41 -13.46 -16.42
C ALA A 61 30.46 -14.15 -15.55
N GLY A 62 31.73 -13.80 -15.72
CA GLY A 62 32.88 -14.46 -15.11
C GLY A 62 33.35 -13.83 -13.79
N ASP A 63 34.50 -14.31 -13.29
CA ASP A 63 35.17 -13.73 -12.13
C ASP A 63 35.73 -12.34 -12.50
N PRO A 64 35.28 -11.25 -11.84
CA PRO A 64 35.77 -9.90 -12.09
C PRO A 64 37.29 -9.75 -11.91
N ALA A 65 37.92 -10.64 -11.13
CA ALA A 65 39.36 -10.63 -10.95
C ALA A 65 40.15 -11.05 -12.21
N GLN A 66 39.49 -11.73 -13.17
CA GLN A 66 40.08 -12.20 -14.42
C GLN A 66 39.81 -11.28 -15.61
N ALA A 67 38.89 -10.31 -15.45
CA ALA A 67 38.62 -9.31 -16.48
C ALA A 67 39.76 -8.27 -16.57
N ILE A 68 40.11 -7.93 -17.80
CA ILE A 68 40.95 -6.77 -18.12
C ILE A 68 39.99 -5.66 -18.53
N ALA A 69 40.05 -4.57 -17.79
CA ALA A 69 39.36 -3.35 -18.15
C ALA A 69 40.32 -2.45 -18.93
N SER A 70 39.80 -1.80 -19.95
CA SER A 70 40.56 -0.87 -20.77
C SER A 70 39.78 0.38 -21.08
N THR A 71 40.47 1.52 -21.11
CA THR A 71 39.87 2.81 -21.49
C THR A 71 40.87 3.62 -22.29
N ASP A 72 40.37 4.40 -23.24
CA ASP A 72 41.19 5.32 -24.02
C ASP A 72 41.13 6.71 -23.39
N LEU A 73 42.28 7.35 -23.24
CA LEU A 73 42.42 8.72 -22.77
C LEU A 73 42.88 9.62 -23.91
N LYS A 74 42.39 10.86 -23.95
CA LYS A 74 42.88 11.90 -24.84
C LYS A 74 43.21 13.16 -24.07
N LEU A 75 44.49 13.51 -24.01
CA LEU A 75 44.96 14.78 -23.46
C LEU A 75 44.70 15.90 -24.48
N THR A 76 43.94 16.91 -24.05
CA THR A 76 43.77 18.16 -24.79
C THR A 76 44.88 19.15 -24.47
N GLU A 77 45.47 19.04 -23.28
CA GLU A 77 46.64 19.80 -22.83
C GLU A 77 47.61 18.92 -22.03
N GLU A 78 48.86 19.36 -21.92
CA GLU A 78 49.84 18.69 -21.07
C GLU A 78 49.42 18.79 -19.59
N SER A 79 49.33 17.63 -18.94
CA SER A 79 48.95 17.49 -17.54
C SER A 79 50.21 17.31 -16.69
N ASP A 80 50.42 18.15 -15.68
CA ASP A 80 51.60 18.10 -14.82
C ASP A 80 51.68 16.80 -14.00
N SER A 81 50.52 16.27 -13.61
CA SER A 81 50.38 14.97 -12.95
C SER A 81 48.97 14.42 -13.17
N VAL A 82 48.86 13.09 -13.19
CA VAL A 82 47.57 12.37 -13.27
C VAL A 82 47.51 11.37 -12.13
N THR A 83 46.43 11.40 -11.35
CA THR A 83 46.24 10.53 -10.19
C THR A 83 45.14 9.52 -10.43
N PHE A 84 45.44 8.25 -10.14
CA PHE A 84 44.52 7.12 -10.24
C PHE A 84 44.17 6.61 -8.85
N TYR A 85 42.88 6.39 -8.58
CA TYR A 85 42.42 5.88 -7.28
C TYR A 85 42.16 4.38 -7.32
N VAL A 86 42.66 3.66 -6.31
CA VAL A 86 42.48 2.21 -6.18
C VAL A 86 41.77 1.89 -4.88
N LYS A 87 40.59 1.27 -4.99
CA LYS A 87 39.90 0.66 -3.85
C LYS A 87 40.54 -0.70 -3.56
N ALA A 88 41.10 -0.88 -2.38
CA ALA A 88 41.62 -2.16 -1.92
C ALA A 88 40.69 -2.78 -0.88
N ARG A 89 40.42 -4.08 -0.99
CA ARG A 89 39.75 -4.86 0.04
C ARG A 89 40.73 -5.07 1.18
N GLU A 90 40.38 -4.55 2.36
CA GLU A 90 41.15 -4.72 3.57
C GLU A 90 41.13 -6.19 4.00
N THR A 91 42.29 -6.78 4.26
CA THR A 91 42.41 -8.19 4.69
C THR A 91 41.94 -8.38 6.13
N ASN A 92 41.95 -7.33 6.93
CA ASN A 92 41.42 -7.27 8.29
C ASN A 92 40.33 -6.21 8.34
N PRO A 93 39.04 -6.57 8.17
CA PRO A 93 37.97 -5.59 8.23
C PRO A 93 37.87 -5.00 9.63
N LEU A 94 37.84 -3.67 9.73
CA LEU A 94 37.64 -2.94 11.00
C LEU A 94 36.26 -3.22 11.63
N TYR A 95 35.32 -3.70 10.81
CA TYR A 95 33.96 -4.02 11.21
C TYR A 95 33.45 -5.20 10.38
N SER A 96 32.80 -6.15 11.06
CA SER A 96 32.09 -7.25 10.43
C SER A 96 30.73 -7.42 11.08
N GLN A 97 29.71 -7.61 10.26
CA GLN A 97 28.37 -7.96 10.70
C GLN A 97 27.85 -9.11 9.86
N THR A 98 27.08 -9.98 10.51
CA THR A 98 26.30 -11.00 9.79
C THR A 98 24.99 -10.38 9.38
N VAL A 99 24.71 -10.33 8.08
CA VAL A 99 23.40 -9.95 7.55
C VAL A 99 22.65 -11.22 7.16
N THR A 100 21.36 -11.24 7.45
CA THR A 100 20.46 -12.32 7.01
C THR A 100 19.58 -11.80 5.90
N PHE A 101 19.61 -12.46 4.75
CA PHE A 101 18.68 -12.18 3.66
C PHE A 101 17.40 -12.97 3.92
N LEU A 102 16.31 -12.27 4.15
CA LEU A 102 14.98 -12.85 4.30
C LEU A 102 14.23 -12.75 2.97
N PRO A 103 13.66 -13.85 2.46
CA PRO A 103 12.69 -13.79 1.36
C PRO A 103 11.54 -12.84 1.72
N GLN A 104 11.11 -12.01 0.77
CA GLN A 104 10.05 -11.01 0.96
C GLN A 104 8.81 -11.57 1.65
N ARG A 105 8.29 -12.71 1.17
CA ARG A 105 7.13 -13.38 1.79
C ARG A 105 7.33 -13.67 3.28
N LEU A 106 8.52 -14.11 3.69
CA LEU A 106 8.80 -14.41 5.11
C LEU A 106 8.94 -13.14 5.94
N TYR A 107 9.42 -12.06 5.33
CA TYR A 107 9.49 -10.75 5.96
C TYR A 107 8.10 -10.18 6.21
N GLU A 108 7.25 -10.18 5.18
CA GLU A 108 5.90 -9.62 5.21
C GLU A 108 4.99 -10.36 6.20
N ALA A 109 5.10 -11.69 6.27
CA ALA A 109 4.40 -12.56 7.20
C ALA A 109 4.89 -12.47 8.66
N SER A 110 5.93 -11.68 8.95
CA SER A 110 6.41 -11.51 10.33
C SER A 110 5.69 -10.36 11.03
N ALA A 111 5.14 -10.61 12.23
CA ALA A 111 4.57 -9.56 13.08
C ALA A 111 5.64 -8.57 13.58
N THR A 112 6.84 -9.07 13.87
CA THR A 112 7.92 -8.32 14.54
C THR A 112 8.76 -7.48 13.58
N LEU A 113 8.55 -7.63 12.28
CA LEU A 113 9.19 -6.83 11.25
C LEU A 113 8.21 -5.76 10.74
N PRO A 114 8.69 -4.54 10.47
CA PRO A 114 7.84 -3.48 9.94
C PRO A 114 7.26 -3.87 8.58
N PRO A 115 6.14 -3.27 8.16
CA PRO A 115 5.63 -3.44 6.80
C PRO A 115 6.63 -2.88 5.77
N ILE A 116 6.70 -3.51 4.60
CA ILE A 116 7.55 -3.05 3.48
C ILE A 116 6.92 -1.81 2.83
N THR A 117 5.59 -1.79 2.72
CA THR A 117 4.83 -0.64 2.24
C THR A 117 4.77 0.41 3.35
N GLY A 118 5.14 1.66 3.06
CA GLY A 118 5.06 2.78 4.01
C GLY A 118 6.41 3.27 4.53
N ASN A 119 6.93 4.33 3.89
CA ASN A 119 7.88 5.33 4.42
C ASN A 119 8.92 4.86 5.46
N GLY A 120 9.67 3.79 5.15
CA GLY A 120 10.92 3.49 5.83
C GLY A 120 12.04 4.41 5.31
N PRO A 121 12.87 5.05 6.16
CA PRO A 121 13.86 6.05 5.73
C PRO A 121 15.06 5.48 4.94
N TYR A 122 15.11 4.17 4.69
CA TYR A 122 16.23 3.54 4.00
C TYR A 122 15.73 2.52 2.97
N ASN A 123 15.86 2.90 1.70
CA ASN A 123 15.79 2.05 0.51
C ASN A 123 14.41 1.46 0.15
N GLN A 124 13.50 2.33 -0.29
CA GLN A 124 12.58 1.93 -1.36
C GLN A 124 13.11 2.56 -2.66
N PRO A 125 13.25 1.82 -3.78
CA PRO A 125 13.24 2.47 -5.09
C PRO A 125 11.94 3.29 -5.17
N GLU A 126 11.98 4.46 -5.82
CA GLU A 126 10.76 5.25 -5.96
C GLU A 126 9.64 4.35 -6.48
N PRO A 127 8.47 4.32 -5.80
CA PRO A 127 7.37 3.47 -6.24
C PRO A 127 7.11 3.77 -7.70
N SER A 128 6.95 2.71 -8.50
CA SER A 128 6.63 2.87 -9.91
C SER A 128 5.39 3.74 -10.06
N LYS A 129 5.26 4.44 -11.19
CA LYS A 129 4.10 5.30 -11.43
C LYS A 129 2.77 4.55 -11.26
N ALA A 130 2.74 3.26 -11.57
CA ALA A 130 1.57 2.41 -11.34
C ALA A 130 1.28 2.20 -9.84
N GLU A 131 2.28 1.95 -9.01
CA GLU A 131 2.13 1.82 -7.55
C GLU A 131 1.73 3.15 -6.90
N GLN A 132 2.23 4.28 -7.42
CA GLN A 132 1.82 5.62 -7.00
C GLN A 132 0.38 5.92 -7.37
N ASP A 133 -0.02 5.66 -8.61
CA ASP A 133 -1.38 5.88 -9.11
C ASP A 133 -2.40 4.99 -8.35
N GLU A 134 -2.04 3.73 -8.07
CA GLU A 134 -2.85 2.84 -7.24
C GLU A 134 -2.95 3.33 -5.79
N THR A 135 -1.85 3.75 -5.18
CA THR A 135 -1.85 4.29 -3.81
C THR A 135 -2.68 5.58 -3.72
N GLU A 136 -2.57 6.47 -4.71
CA GLU A 136 -3.32 7.72 -4.77
C GLU A 136 -4.82 7.48 -4.93
N ALA A 137 -5.22 6.66 -5.91
CA ALA A 137 -6.62 6.31 -6.11
C ALA A 137 -7.22 5.63 -4.87
N HIS A 138 -6.42 4.82 -4.15
CA HIS A 138 -6.86 4.18 -2.93
C HIS A 138 -6.96 5.18 -1.76
N ARG A 139 -6.03 6.13 -1.62
CA ARG A 139 -6.13 7.22 -0.64
C ARG A 139 -7.31 8.15 -0.91
N GLU A 140 -7.56 8.50 -2.17
CA GLU A 140 -8.71 9.32 -2.56
C GLU A 140 -10.01 8.58 -2.24
N MET A 141 -10.09 7.29 -2.58
CA MET A 141 -11.21 6.43 -2.19
C MET A 141 -11.44 6.42 -0.68
N LEU A 142 -10.39 6.37 0.16
CA LEU A 142 -10.57 6.47 1.61
C LEU A 142 -10.94 7.88 2.04
N THR A 143 -10.32 8.92 1.48
CA THR A 143 -10.55 10.30 1.89
C THR A 143 -11.99 10.72 1.64
N GLU A 144 -12.51 10.44 0.45
CA GLU A 144 -13.94 10.61 0.14
C GLU A 144 -14.81 9.76 1.04
N ARG A 145 -14.37 8.54 1.36
CA ARG A 145 -15.14 7.62 2.19
C ARG A 145 -15.23 8.07 3.65
N TYR A 146 -14.14 8.54 4.26
CA TYR A 146 -14.12 9.05 5.64
C TYR A 146 -14.62 10.50 5.76
N ALA A 147 -14.98 11.15 4.65
CA ALA A 147 -15.65 12.44 4.68
C ALA A 147 -17.07 12.29 5.25
N VAL A 148 -17.38 13.05 6.31
CA VAL A 148 -18.72 13.05 6.89
C VAL A 148 -19.63 13.93 6.04
N THR A 149 -20.51 13.31 5.25
CA THR A 149 -21.57 14.03 4.53
C THR A 149 -22.69 14.43 5.51
N PRO A 150 -23.31 15.62 5.35
CA PRO A 150 -24.43 16.05 6.19
C PRO A 150 -25.63 15.09 6.14
N PHE A 151 -26.32 14.93 7.27
CA PHE A 151 -27.56 14.16 7.38
C PHE A 151 -28.63 14.57 6.36
N ALA A 152 -28.68 15.86 6.02
CA ALA A 152 -29.66 16.42 5.10
C ALA A 152 -29.63 15.75 3.71
N ASP A 153 -28.47 15.26 3.29
CA ASP A 153 -28.23 14.71 1.96
C ASP A 153 -28.60 13.22 1.84
N ILE A 154 -28.91 12.57 2.97
CA ILE A 154 -29.39 11.19 2.97
C ILE A 154 -30.75 11.12 2.28
N THR A 155 -30.86 10.31 1.22
CA THR A 155 -32.08 10.16 0.43
C THR A 155 -32.29 8.70 0.03
N ILE A 156 -33.51 8.37 -0.36
CA ILE A 156 -33.81 7.09 -0.99
C ILE A 156 -33.39 7.16 -2.46
N ASP A 157 -32.34 6.43 -2.81
CA ASP A 157 -31.92 6.13 -4.17
C ASP A 157 -32.98 5.28 -4.87
N ARG A 158 -33.42 5.79 -6.00
CA ARG A 158 -34.47 5.26 -6.87
C ARG A 158 -34.02 5.13 -8.32
N SER A 159 -32.71 5.03 -8.54
CA SER A 159 -32.11 4.78 -9.85
C SER A 159 -32.72 3.57 -10.56
N HIS A 160 -33.13 2.54 -9.80
CA HIS A 160 -33.99 1.48 -10.31
C HIS A 160 -35.44 1.69 -9.83
N PRO A 161 -36.44 1.85 -10.73
CA PRO A 161 -37.78 2.30 -10.35
C PRO A 161 -38.56 1.32 -9.48
N SER A 162 -38.26 0.02 -9.54
CA SER A 162 -38.87 -1.01 -8.69
C SER A 162 -38.07 -1.35 -7.43
N ALA A 163 -36.90 -0.74 -7.20
CA ALA A 163 -36.12 -0.97 -5.99
C ALA A 163 -36.00 0.34 -5.19
N ALA A 164 -35.75 0.21 -3.90
CA ALA A 164 -35.48 1.36 -3.04
C ALA A 164 -34.26 1.07 -2.16
N MET A 165 -33.36 2.04 -2.11
CA MET A 165 -32.16 1.94 -1.30
C MET A 165 -31.89 3.26 -0.59
N ILE A 166 -31.62 3.25 0.71
CA ILE A 166 -31.12 4.42 1.42
C ILE A 166 -29.60 4.37 1.30
N SER A 167 -29.01 5.28 0.52
CA SER A 167 -27.56 5.43 0.50
C SER A 167 -27.13 6.21 1.72
N LEU A 168 -26.28 5.62 2.55
CA LEU A 168 -25.76 6.23 3.76
C LEU A 168 -24.32 6.66 3.53
N PRO A 169 -23.96 7.91 3.88
CA PRO A 169 -22.56 8.27 3.97
C PRO A 169 -21.87 7.43 5.05
N MET A 170 -20.56 7.26 4.95
CA MET A 170 -19.86 6.36 5.87
C MET A 170 -20.02 6.81 7.33
N GLY A 171 -20.18 5.83 8.21
CA GLY A 171 -20.37 6.03 9.65
C GLY A 171 -21.81 6.32 10.05
N TRP A 172 -22.71 6.68 9.12
CA TRP A 172 -24.12 6.80 9.43
C TRP A 172 -24.78 5.43 9.66
N SER A 173 -24.37 4.39 8.93
CA SER A 173 -24.95 3.04 9.08
C SER A 173 -24.72 2.40 10.46
N SER A 174 -23.71 2.86 11.21
CA SER A 174 -23.47 2.42 12.59
C SER A 174 -24.27 3.18 13.65
N VAL A 175 -24.83 4.34 13.30
CA VAL A 175 -25.58 5.21 14.25
C VAL A 175 -27.04 5.40 13.84
N CYS A 176 -27.47 4.82 12.72
CA CYS A 176 -28.82 4.91 12.19
C CYS A 176 -29.51 3.55 12.09
N GLN A 177 -30.83 3.59 12.22
CA GLN A 177 -31.73 2.46 11.94
C GLN A 177 -32.82 2.92 10.98
N ALA A 178 -33.14 2.08 10.00
CA ALA A 178 -34.23 2.30 9.07
C ALA A 178 -35.33 1.27 9.32
N GLU A 179 -36.57 1.73 9.27
CA GLU A 179 -37.74 0.90 9.50
C GLU A 179 -38.88 1.26 8.55
N VAL A 180 -39.71 0.27 8.25
CA VAL A 180 -40.99 0.46 7.56
C VAL A 180 -42.04 0.73 8.63
N ILE A 181 -42.73 1.86 8.54
CA ILE A 181 -43.67 2.31 9.59
C ILE A 181 -45.13 2.01 9.25
N ASN A 182 -45.43 1.59 8.03
CA ASN A 182 -46.76 1.15 7.63
C ASN A 182 -46.82 -0.38 7.50
N ASP A 183 -47.93 -0.99 7.91
CA ASP A 183 -48.13 -2.44 7.91
C ASP A 183 -48.34 -2.98 6.48
N VAL A 184 -47.26 -3.03 5.70
CA VAL A 184 -47.26 -3.53 4.32
C VAL A 184 -46.62 -4.90 4.28
N GLU A 185 -47.30 -5.83 3.60
CA GLU A 185 -46.83 -7.20 3.43
C GLU A 185 -46.93 -7.64 1.97
N ILE A 186 -46.05 -8.56 1.59
CA ILE A 186 -46.09 -9.26 0.31
C ILE A 186 -46.05 -10.75 0.58
N ASN A 187 -47.10 -11.46 0.19
CA ASN A 187 -47.22 -12.91 0.43
C ASN A 187 -47.04 -13.30 1.92
N HIS A 188 -47.58 -12.51 2.85
CA HIS A 188 -47.45 -12.68 4.31
C HIS A 188 -46.04 -12.43 4.88
N ASN A 189 -45.14 -11.85 4.09
CA ASN A 189 -43.86 -11.38 4.58
C ASN A 189 -43.88 -9.86 4.74
N GLY A 190 -43.48 -9.37 5.90
CA GLY A 190 -43.27 -7.94 6.12
C GLY A 190 -42.15 -7.40 5.23
N LEU A 191 -42.10 -6.08 5.10
CA LEU A 191 -40.99 -5.37 4.47
C LEU A 191 -40.04 -4.84 5.54
N ILE A 192 -38.74 -5.04 5.32
CA ILE A 192 -37.67 -4.55 6.20
C ILE A 192 -36.61 -3.80 5.39
N TRP A 193 -35.95 -2.87 6.07
CA TRP A 193 -34.71 -2.29 5.59
C TRP A 193 -33.54 -3.13 6.13
N GLN A 194 -32.82 -3.78 5.23
CA GLN A 194 -31.64 -4.58 5.61
C GLN A 194 -30.36 -3.92 5.10
N GLY A 195 -29.28 -4.04 5.86
CA GLY A 195 -27.97 -3.57 5.45
C GLY A 195 -27.51 -4.23 4.15
N HIS A 196 -27.19 -3.43 3.13
CA HIS A 196 -26.68 -3.86 1.85
C HIS A 196 -25.30 -3.24 1.59
N SER A 197 -24.36 -4.05 1.10
CA SER A 197 -23.05 -3.56 0.67
C SER A 197 -22.97 -3.52 -0.86
N LYS A 198 -22.51 -2.38 -1.40
CA LYS A 198 -22.18 -2.19 -2.82
C LYS A 198 -20.71 -2.52 -3.15
N GLY A 199 -19.92 -3.11 -2.24
CA GLY A 199 -18.49 -3.36 -2.45
C GLY A 199 -17.84 -4.28 -1.41
N PRO A 200 -16.49 -4.36 -1.36
CA PRO A 200 -15.79 -5.24 -0.42
C PRO A 200 -15.88 -4.78 1.05
N PHE A 201 -16.42 -3.58 1.31
CA PHE A 201 -16.57 -3.00 2.63
C PHE A 201 -18.03 -3.11 3.12
N PRO A 202 -18.28 -3.14 4.44
CA PRO A 202 -19.59 -3.47 4.96
C PRO A 202 -20.60 -2.31 4.93
N THR A 203 -21.82 -2.59 4.49
CA THR A 203 -23.07 -1.77 4.60
C THR A 203 -22.92 -0.24 4.57
N ASP A 204 -22.92 0.33 3.37
CA ASP A 204 -23.06 1.77 3.14
C ASP A 204 -24.48 2.14 2.69
N ALA A 205 -25.41 1.19 2.79
CA ALA A 205 -26.79 1.39 2.40
C ALA A 205 -27.75 0.47 3.14
N PHE A 206 -29.00 0.91 3.26
CA PHE A 206 -30.11 0.01 3.55
C PHE A 206 -30.86 -0.30 2.26
N GLN A 207 -31.11 -1.57 1.98
CA GLN A 207 -31.95 -2.00 0.87
C GLN A 207 -33.29 -2.50 1.42
N LEU A 208 -34.38 -2.05 0.81
CA LEU A 208 -35.70 -2.54 1.14
C LEU A 208 -35.89 -3.95 0.57
N MET A 209 -36.31 -4.88 1.42
CA MET A 209 -36.60 -6.25 1.03
C MET A 209 -37.71 -6.87 1.87
N THR A 210 -38.24 -8.02 1.47
CA THR A 210 -39.08 -8.84 2.35
C THR A 210 -38.25 -9.42 3.50
N GLU A 211 -38.89 -9.73 4.63
CA GLU A 211 -38.22 -10.33 5.81
C GLU A 211 -37.44 -11.61 5.51
N ASP A 212 -37.89 -12.39 4.52
CA ASP A 212 -37.20 -13.59 4.04
C ASP A 212 -35.99 -13.29 3.12
N GLY A 213 -35.73 -12.01 2.82
CA GLY A 213 -34.65 -11.54 1.95
C GLY A 213 -34.84 -11.82 0.45
N ILE A 214 -35.96 -12.43 0.04
CA ILE A 214 -36.14 -12.94 -1.33
C ILE A 214 -36.54 -11.82 -2.31
N LYS A 215 -37.50 -10.96 -1.94
CA LYS A 215 -37.99 -9.91 -2.84
C LYS A 215 -37.32 -8.58 -2.55
N GLN A 216 -36.76 -7.98 -3.60
CA GLN A 216 -36.10 -6.67 -3.57
C GLN A 216 -36.68 -5.68 -4.59
N HIS A 217 -37.62 -6.17 -5.41
CA HIS A 217 -38.31 -5.39 -6.44
C HIS A 217 -39.81 -5.38 -6.15
N PHE A 218 -40.40 -4.20 -6.15
CA PHE A 218 -41.78 -3.96 -5.73
C PHE A 218 -42.55 -3.18 -6.78
N TYR A 219 -43.86 -3.41 -6.81
CA TYR A 219 -44.81 -2.83 -7.75
C TYR A 219 -46.15 -2.59 -7.05
N ASP A 220 -46.89 -1.57 -7.48
CA ASP A 220 -48.25 -1.24 -7.00
C ASP A 220 -48.33 -1.10 -5.47
N LEU A 221 -47.30 -0.51 -4.86
CA LEU A 221 -47.12 -0.52 -3.41
C LEU A 221 -46.57 0.82 -2.92
N THR A 222 -47.01 1.25 -1.74
CA THR A 222 -46.53 2.46 -1.08
C THR A 222 -45.93 2.09 0.27
N VAL A 223 -44.67 2.46 0.47
CA VAL A 223 -43.93 2.22 1.72
C VAL A 223 -43.66 3.54 2.41
N GLU A 224 -43.99 3.62 3.69
CA GLU A 224 -43.58 4.70 4.57
C GLU A 224 -42.35 4.25 5.33
N THR A 225 -41.30 5.07 5.28
CA THR A 225 -39.99 4.76 5.87
C THR A 225 -39.63 5.81 6.89
N ARG A 226 -39.09 5.37 8.03
CA ARG A 226 -38.43 6.23 9.01
C ARG A 226 -36.97 5.81 9.15
N LEU A 227 -36.07 6.79 9.06
CA LEU A 227 -34.67 6.66 9.41
C LEU A 227 -34.42 7.48 10.67
N THR A 228 -33.99 6.82 11.73
CA THR A 228 -33.64 7.44 13.01
C THR A 228 -32.16 7.23 13.27
N CYS A 229 -31.46 8.29 13.65
CA CYS A 229 -30.05 8.27 13.98
C CYS A 229 -29.81 8.84 15.37
N GLU A 230 -28.94 8.23 16.16
CA GLU A 230 -28.64 8.64 17.54
C GLU A 230 -27.95 10.00 17.63
N GLY A 231 -27.36 10.45 16.53
CA GLY A 231 -26.69 11.75 16.40
C GLY A 231 -25.87 11.79 15.10
N SER A 232 -25.03 12.81 14.97
CA SER A 232 -24.08 12.93 13.86
C SER A 232 -22.80 12.14 14.16
N PRO A 233 -22.31 11.31 13.21
CA PRO A 233 -21.07 10.56 13.38
C PRO A 233 -19.86 11.51 13.45
N GLN A 234 -19.00 11.30 14.44
CA GLN A 234 -17.73 12.01 14.61
C GLN A 234 -16.63 11.02 15.00
N TRP A 235 -15.45 11.17 14.38
CA TRP A 235 -14.26 10.42 14.75
C TRP A 235 -13.61 11.06 15.97
N GLN A 236 -13.51 10.32 17.07
CA GLN A 236 -12.87 10.77 18.29
C GLN A 236 -11.60 9.98 18.56
N THR A 237 -10.48 10.69 18.72
CA THR A 237 -9.18 10.09 19.04
C THR A 237 -9.25 9.34 20.37
N ILE A 238 -8.72 8.12 20.37
CA ILE A 238 -8.60 7.29 21.56
C ILE A 238 -7.21 7.56 22.19
N PRO A 239 -7.14 8.10 23.40
CA PRO A 239 -5.85 8.40 24.02
C PRO A 239 -5.10 7.12 24.43
N ASN A 240 -3.78 7.14 24.30
CA ASN A 240 -2.84 6.16 24.86
C ASN A 240 -2.88 4.72 24.29
N VAL A 241 -3.47 4.49 23.11
CA VAL A 241 -3.53 3.13 22.50
C VAL A 241 -2.42 2.84 21.49
N THR A 242 -1.64 3.85 21.11
CA THR A 242 -0.58 3.77 20.09
C THR A 242 0.83 3.54 20.66
N ASN A 243 0.98 3.48 21.99
CA ASN A 243 2.27 3.24 22.65
C ASN A 243 2.62 1.73 22.67
N GLN A 244 2.91 1.19 21.49
CA GLN A 244 3.20 -0.22 21.25
C GLN A 244 4.70 -0.42 20.99
N THR A 245 5.25 -1.58 21.40
CA THR A 245 6.65 -1.95 21.06
C THR A 245 6.89 -2.00 19.56
N HIS A 246 5.87 -2.44 18.81
CA HIS A 246 5.84 -2.43 17.36
C HIS A 246 4.74 -1.46 16.90
N PRO A 247 5.07 -0.23 16.46
CA PRO A 247 4.09 0.80 16.17
C PRO A 247 3.17 0.48 14.98
N TRP A 248 3.51 -0.52 14.16
CA TRP A 248 2.66 -1.03 13.08
C TRP A 248 1.74 -2.19 13.51
N LEU A 249 1.77 -2.61 14.79
CA LEU A 249 0.85 -3.60 15.34
C LEU A 249 -0.14 -2.92 16.28
N MET A 250 -1.42 -3.22 16.11
CA MET A 250 -2.47 -2.82 17.03
C MET A 250 -2.87 -3.98 17.93
N ASP A 251 -2.80 -3.81 19.25
CA ASP A 251 -3.42 -4.75 20.20
C ASP A 251 -4.93 -4.51 20.25
N LEU A 252 -5.72 -5.38 19.60
CA LEU A 252 -7.16 -5.18 19.52
C LEU A 252 -7.86 -5.28 20.88
N SER A 253 -7.23 -5.87 21.90
CA SER A 253 -7.82 -5.89 23.26
C SER A 253 -7.90 -4.50 23.90
N GLN A 254 -7.22 -3.50 23.32
CA GLN A 254 -7.30 -2.11 23.78
C GLN A 254 -8.51 -1.37 23.19
N LEU A 255 -9.20 -1.96 22.22
CA LEU A 255 -10.39 -1.38 21.58
C LEU A 255 -11.64 -1.99 22.18
N ALA A 256 -12.45 -1.16 22.84
CA ALA A 256 -13.74 -1.59 23.37
C ALA A 256 -14.65 -2.13 22.25
N SER A 257 -15.60 -3.01 22.57
CA SER A 257 -16.65 -3.45 21.63
C SER A 257 -16.19 -4.31 20.43
N ILE A 258 -14.89 -4.60 20.30
CA ILE A 258 -14.36 -5.49 19.26
C ILE A 258 -13.98 -6.84 19.86
N THR A 259 -14.42 -7.93 19.22
CA THR A 259 -14.07 -9.31 19.57
C THR A 259 -13.57 -10.08 18.36
N GLU A 260 -12.73 -11.10 18.57
CA GLU A 260 -12.04 -11.82 17.48
C GLU A 260 -12.96 -12.65 16.55
N ASP A 261 -14.18 -12.93 17.00
CA ASP A 261 -15.23 -13.64 16.26
C ASP A 261 -16.04 -12.70 15.36
N GLN A 262 -16.02 -11.39 15.62
CA GLN A 262 -16.66 -10.42 14.76
C GLN A 262 -15.98 -10.36 13.39
N PRO A 263 -16.74 -10.03 12.33
CA PRO A 263 -16.17 -9.88 11.02
C PRO A 263 -15.23 -8.67 10.99
N ILE A 264 -14.18 -8.73 10.16
CA ILE A 264 -13.18 -7.66 10.01
C ILE A 264 -13.83 -6.31 9.72
N SER A 265 -14.92 -6.33 8.95
CA SER A 265 -15.81 -5.21 8.69
C SER A 265 -16.27 -4.45 9.94
N ALA A 266 -16.55 -5.14 11.05
CA ALA A 266 -17.00 -4.50 12.29
C ALA A 266 -15.93 -3.57 12.87
N LEU A 267 -14.65 -3.96 12.79
CA LEU A 267 -13.53 -3.12 13.22
C LEU A 267 -13.50 -1.81 12.42
N PHE A 268 -13.54 -1.89 11.09
CA PHE A 268 -13.43 -0.71 10.22
C PHE A 268 -14.69 0.18 10.20
N LYS A 269 -15.84 -0.34 10.66
CA LYS A 269 -17.03 0.48 10.92
C LYS A 269 -16.88 1.34 12.16
N ALA A 270 -16.24 0.82 13.20
CA ALA A 270 -16.14 1.48 14.49
C ALA A 270 -14.82 2.23 14.70
N TYR A 271 -13.77 1.87 13.99
CA TYR A 271 -12.40 2.35 14.22
C TYR A 271 -11.69 2.77 12.94
N ARG A 272 -10.83 3.77 13.10
CA ARG A 272 -9.96 4.32 12.07
C ARG A 272 -8.53 4.38 12.59
N PHE A 273 -7.58 4.04 11.74
CA PHE A 273 -6.15 4.02 12.05
C PHE A 273 -5.41 4.93 11.07
N SER A 274 -4.59 5.83 11.58
CA SER A 274 -3.84 6.78 10.75
C SER A 274 -2.39 6.93 11.19
N GLY A 275 -1.53 7.27 10.23
CA GLY A 275 -0.08 7.42 10.41
C GLY A 275 0.37 8.89 10.43
N HIS A 276 1.49 9.17 9.76
CA HIS A 276 2.04 10.51 9.61
C HIS A 276 1.32 11.35 8.55
N ASP A 277 0.91 12.57 8.93
CA ASP A 277 0.16 13.51 8.08
C ASP A 277 -1.32 13.13 7.90
N GLY A 278 -1.83 12.19 8.71
CA GLY A 278 -3.25 11.84 8.76
C GLY A 278 -3.70 10.88 7.65
N GLU A 279 -2.75 10.27 6.95
CA GLU A 279 -2.98 9.19 6.01
C GLU A 279 -3.58 7.97 6.73
N LEU A 280 -4.53 7.34 6.07
CA LEU A 280 -5.23 6.20 6.62
C LEU A 280 -4.44 4.93 6.35
N LEU A 281 -4.31 4.10 7.39
CA LEU A 281 -3.55 2.86 7.36
C LEU A 281 -4.46 1.68 7.06
N TRP A 282 -3.95 0.75 6.27
CA TRP A 282 -4.63 -0.48 5.90
C TRP A 282 -4.19 -1.60 6.82
N ALA A 283 -5.10 -2.48 7.20
CA ALA A 283 -4.69 -3.71 7.85
C ALA A 283 -4.19 -4.73 6.82
N LEU A 284 -3.18 -5.48 7.24
CA LEU A 284 -2.55 -6.54 6.49
C LEU A 284 -2.89 -7.88 7.12
N ASP A 285 -3.07 -8.90 6.29
CA ASP A 285 -3.26 -10.26 6.76
C ASP A 285 -1.96 -10.89 7.26
N ARG A 286 -2.00 -12.19 7.61
CA ARG A 286 -0.83 -12.93 8.10
C ARG A 286 0.24 -13.24 7.04
N LYS A 287 -0.03 -12.91 5.78
CA LYS A 287 0.94 -12.96 4.68
C LYS A 287 1.51 -11.58 4.36
N GLY A 288 1.00 -10.53 5.00
CA GLY A 288 1.34 -9.14 4.72
C GLY A 288 0.61 -8.58 3.50
N GLU A 289 -0.47 -9.23 3.06
CA GLU A 289 -1.30 -8.81 1.93
C GLU A 289 -2.48 -7.96 2.41
N SER A 290 -2.99 -7.07 1.55
CA SER A 290 -4.21 -6.31 1.83
C SER A 290 -5.42 -7.24 1.98
N ILE A 291 -6.26 -6.97 2.97
CA ILE A 291 -7.46 -7.75 3.25
C ILE A 291 -8.43 -7.70 2.08
N GLN A 292 -8.84 -8.88 1.59
CA GLN A 292 -9.82 -9.01 0.50
C GLN A 292 -11.23 -9.42 0.97
N HIS A 293 -11.34 -10.03 2.16
CA HIS A 293 -12.58 -10.63 2.68
C HIS A 293 -12.96 -10.03 4.03
N PHE A 294 -13.68 -8.91 4.02
CA PHE A 294 -14.06 -8.19 5.25
C PHE A 294 -15.21 -8.85 6.03
N ASP A 295 -15.88 -9.83 5.43
CA ASP A 295 -16.92 -10.66 6.06
C ASP A 295 -16.33 -11.76 6.94
N HIS A 296 -15.04 -12.08 6.78
CA HIS A 296 -14.38 -13.09 7.60
C HIS A 296 -14.10 -12.60 9.03
N PRO A 297 -14.04 -13.52 10.03
CA PRO A 297 -13.72 -13.16 11.41
C PRO A 297 -12.32 -12.53 11.54
N LEU A 298 -12.18 -11.58 12.47
CA LEU A 298 -10.90 -10.95 12.80
C LEU A 298 -9.81 -11.98 13.15
N SER A 299 -10.16 -13.01 13.92
CA SER A 299 -9.26 -14.11 14.31
C SER A 299 -8.51 -14.77 13.14
N THR A 300 -9.01 -14.67 11.91
CA THR A 300 -8.33 -15.23 10.72
C THR A 300 -7.04 -14.50 10.35
N ILE A 301 -6.91 -13.22 10.75
CA ILE A 301 -5.81 -12.33 10.38
C ILE A 301 -4.97 -11.84 11.57
N LEU A 302 -5.33 -12.20 12.81
CA LEU A 302 -4.58 -11.76 14.00
C LEU A 302 -3.28 -12.55 14.20
N TYR A 303 -2.23 -11.82 14.55
CA TYR A 303 -1.00 -12.36 15.10
C TYR A 303 -1.16 -12.58 16.60
N ASP A 304 -0.73 -13.75 17.07
CA ASP A 304 -0.87 -14.19 18.47
C ASP A 304 -2.30 -14.07 19.03
N GLY A 305 -3.31 -14.15 18.15
CA GLY A 305 -4.73 -14.04 18.51
C GLY A 305 -5.18 -12.66 18.96
N LYS A 306 -4.35 -11.62 18.90
CA LYS A 306 -4.71 -10.28 19.40
C LYS A 306 -4.18 -9.09 18.61
N TYR A 307 -3.07 -9.26 17.89
CA TYR A 307 -2.42 -8.17 17.18
C TYR A 307 -2.85 -8.13 15.72
N LEU A 308 -3.24 -6.95 15.25
CA LEU A 308 -3.46 -6.69 13.84
C LEU A 308 -2.32 -5.86 13.27
N LYS A 309 -1.75 -6.30 12.13
CA LYS A 309 -0.67 -5.58 11.45
C LYS A 309 -1.23 -4.55 10.48
N PHE A 310 -0.59 -3.39 10.42
CA PHE A 310 -0.95 -2.30 9.51
C PHE A 310 0.19 -2.01 8.53
N SER A 311 -0.17 -1.33 7.43
CA SER A 311 0.71 -0.88 6.35
C SER A 311 1.65 0.28 6.73
N GLY A 312 1.77 0.62 8.01
CA GLY A 312 2.60 1.71 8.49
C GLY A 312 2.54 1.84 10.00
N ASN A 313 3.26 2.82 10.54
CA ASN A 313 3.22 3.13 11.96
C ASN A 313 1.90 3.81 12.31
N ILE A 314 1.19 3.28 13.31
CA ILE A 314 -0.05 3.84 13.83
C ILE A 314 0.30 5.01 14.75
N ILE A 315 -0.05 6.22 14.33
CA ILE A 315 0.15 7.44 15.11
C ILE A 315 -1.13 7.81 15.85
N GLU A 316 -2.28 7.58 15.23
CA GLU A 316 -3.60 7.85 15.80
C GLU A 316 -4.55 6.68 15.57
N VAL A 317 -5.36 6.39 16.59
CA VAL A 317 -6.56 5.55 16.48
C VAL A 317 -7.75 6.37 16.90
N SER A 318 -8.80 6.35 16.09
CA SER A 318 -10.03 7.09 16.33
C SER A 318 -11.22 6.15 16.33
N GLN A 319 -12.15 6.33 17.27
CA GLN A 319 -13.42 5.61 17.33
C GLN A 319 -14.54 6.49 16.78
N LEU A 320 -15.47 5.86 16.05
CA LEU A 320 -16.68 6.54 15.61
C LEU A 320 -17.67 6.64 16.78
N GLN A 321 -18.16 7.84 17.04
CA GLN A 321 -19.19 8.10 18.05
C GLN A 321 -20.31 8.97 17.48
N ALA A 322 -21.54 8.72 17.92
CA ALA A 322 -22.66 9.62 17.69
C ALA A 322 -22.55 10.83 18.62
N THR A 323 -22.69 12.03 18.08
CA THR A 323 -22.65 13.29 18.84
C THR A 323 -23.79 14.22 18.43
N GLY A 324 -24.17 15.14 19.32
CA GLY A 324 -25.27 16.07 19.08
C GLY A 324 -26.64 15.44 19.32
N GLU A 325 -27.69 16.11 18.83
CA GLU A 325 -29.06 15.66 19.00
C GLU A 325 -29.42 14.52 18.03
N PRO A 326 -30.26 13.56 18.44
CA PRO A 326 -30.83 12.56 17.55
C PRO A 326 -31.53 13.20 16.35
N GLN A 327 -31.43 12.55 15.20
CA GLN A 327 -31.99 13.04 13.94
C GLN A 327 -32.93 12.01 13.34
N GLU A 328 -33.99 12.50 12.70
CA GLU A 328 -35.00 11.66 12.06
C GLU A 328 -35.34 12.20 10.67
N LYS A 329 -35.56 11.29 9.73
CA LYS A 329 -36.11 11.61 8.41
C LYS A 329 -37.13 10.55 8.00
N THR A 330 -38.24 11.02 7.42
CA THR A 330 -39.30 10.16 6.93
C THR A 330 -39.50 10.36 5.43
N TRP A 331 -39.86 9.28 4.75
CA TRP A 331 -40.19 9.30 3.32
C TRP A 331 -41.40 8.43 3.03
N VAL A 332 -42.12 8.80 1.97
CA VAL A 332 -43.15 7.97 1.35
C VAL A 332 -42.63 7.56 -0.03
N THR A 333 -42.50 6.26 -0.26
CA THR A 333 -42.02 5.70 -1.53
C THR A 333 -43.15 4.97 -2.23
N THR A 334 -43.55 5.44 -3.41
CA THR A 334 -44.57 4.80 -4.25
C THR A 334 -43.92 4.04 -5.41
N PHE A 335 -44.08 2.73 -5.44
CA PHE A 335 -43.54 1.86 -6.47
C PHE A 335 -44.41 1.88 -7.74
N PRO A 336 -43.80 1.73 -8.93
CA PRO A 336 -44.50 1.78 -10.20
C PRO A 336 -45.50 0.62 -10.34
N PRO A 337 -46.48 0.72 -11.25
CA PRO A 337 -47.36 -0.39 -11.52
C PRO A 337 -46.61 -1.57 -12.14
N LEU A 338 -47.13 -2.78 -11.93
CA LEU A 338 -46.59 -3.97 -12.56
C LEU A 338 -46.62 -3.80 -14.10
N PRO A 339 -45.50 -4.03 -14.82
CA PRO A 339 -45.48 -3.92 -16.27
C PRO A 339 -46.51 -4.87 -16.89
N LYS A 340 -47.41 -4.31 -17.71
CA LYS A 340 -48.34 -5.11 -18.51
C LYS A 340 -47.57 -5.59 -19.74
N GLY A 341 -47.37 -6.90 -19.84
CA GLY A 341 -46.73 -7.57 -20.97
C GLY A 341 -47.55 -7.52 -22.25
#